data_AF-A0A2E6C8Y9-F1
#
_entry.id   AF-A0A2E6C8Y9-F1
#
_cell.length_a   1.000
_cell.length_b   1.000
_cell.length_c   1.000
_cell.angle_alpha   90.00
_cell.angle_beta   90.00
_cell.angle_gamma   90.00
#
_symmetry.space_group_name_H-M   'P 1'
#
loop_
_entity.id
_entity.type
_entity.pdbx_description
1 polymer ?
#
loop_
_entity_poly.entity_id
_entity_poly.type
_entity_poly.pdbx_seq_one_letter_code
_entity_poly.pdbx_strand_id
1 'polypeptide(L)'
;MKVREAITFDDVLLEPSESSVLPSETNLKTKITKDIELNIPLASAAMDTVTESQMAIAMAQAGGIGVIHRNLDIEHQIIQVNKVKKYESGMVVNPLTISPDSTLRNALELMEENRISGIPVTDPNSKKLEGIITNRDVRFALNQEQKVSELMTKEDLITVKGDVSEKEAKEILHQHRIEKLLVVDDDYRCIGLITVKDIEKSNLHPEATKDEKGRLRVAAATTVGDKGYERAEALIDSETDIIVVDTAHGHSVQVPKIIERIKKISNSVQIVAGNVATKEATKSLIGAGADCVKVGIGPGSICTTRIIAGVGVPQLTAIMDCVE
;
A
#
# COMPACT_ATOMS: atom_id res chain seq x y z
N MET A 1 -47.61 0.98 -8.64
CA MET A 1 -46.16 1.11 -8.37
C MET A 1 -45.91 2.54 -7.96
N LYS A 2 -45.49 2.80 -6.72
CA LYS A 2 -45.15 4.15 -6.28
C LYS A 2 -43.73 4.44 -6.77
N VAL A 3 -43.57 5.35 -7.71
CA VAL A 3 -42.25 5.78 -8.17
C VAL A 3 -41.67 6.66 -7.06
N ARG A 4 -40.50 6.27 -6.55
CA ARG A 4 -39.79 7.03 -5.53
C ARG A 4 -39.05 8.20 -6.19
N GLU A 5 -39.18 9.38 -5.62
CA GLU A 5 -38.35 10.54 -5.98
C GLU A 5 -36.94 10.38 -5.39
N ALA A 6 -35.93 10.76 -6.17
CA ALA A 6 -34.53 10.66 -5.80
C ALA A 6 -33.74 11.77 -6.50
N ILE A 7 -32.71 12.27 -5.82
CA ILE A 7 -31.85 13.38 -6.22
C ILE A 7 -30.38 12.96 -6.33
N THR A 8 -29.63 13.65 -7.18
CA THR A 8 -28.18 13.56 -7.36
C THR A 8 -27.48 14.86 -6.95
N PHE A 9 -26.17 14.96 -7.15
CA PHE A 9 -25.36 16.10 -6.69
C PHE A 9 -25.79 17.45 -7.30
N ASP A 10 -26.08 17.49 -8.60
CA ASP A 10 -26.46 18.73 -9.31
C ASP A 10 -27.87 19.23 -8.95
N ASP A 11 -28.67 18.43 -8.23
CA ASP A 11 -30.03 18.80 -7.83
C ASP A 11 -30.06 19.66 -6.55
N VAL A 12 -28.93 19.84 -5.85
CA VAL A 12 -28.86 20.49 -4.53
C VAL A 12 -27.69 21.46 -4.38
N LEU A 13 -27.80 22.35 -3.39
CA LEU A 13 -26.72 23.22 -2.91
C LEU A 13 -26.61 23.07 -1.39
N LEU A 14 -25.41 23.31 -0.83
CA LEU A 14 -25.20 23.38 0.61
C LEU A 14 -25.51 24.79 1.12
N GLU A 15 -26.32 24.90 2.18
CA GLU A 15 -26.64 26.17 2.83
C GLU A 15 -25.45 26.65 3.70
N PRO A 16 -24.94 27.88 3.51
CA PRO A 16 -23.91 28.43 4.37
C PRO A 16 -24.38 28.56 5.82
N SER A 17 -23.47 28.35 6.78
CA SER A 17 -23.73 28.51 8.22
C SER A 17 -22.59 29.30 8.88
N GLU A 18 -22.81 29.76 10.12
CA GLU A 18 -21.77 30.41 10.92
C GLU A 18 -20.54 29.50 11.06
N SER A 19 -19.33 30.04 10.85
CA SER A 19 -18.07 29.31 10.96
C SER A 19 -17.07 30.12 11.78
N SER A 20 -16.42 29.45 12.72
CA SER A 20 -15.30 29.98 13.51
C SER A 20 -13.94 29.44 13.06
N VAL A 21 -13.88 28.70 11.95
CA VAL A 21 -12.65 28.05 11.44
C VAL A 21 -12.29 28.58 10.06
N LEU A 22 -11.01 28.82 9.81
CA LEU A 22 -10.53 29.17 8.47
C LEU A 22 -10.38 27.92 7.60
N PRO A 23 -10.57 27.99 6.27
CA PRO A 23 -10.39 26.84 5.39
C PRO A 23 -9.04 26.12 5.54
N SER A 24 -7.95 26.86 5.74
CA SER A 24 -6.60 26.31 5.95
C SER A 24 -6.41 25.57 7.27
N GLU A 25 -7.32 25.74 8.22
CA GLU A 25 -7.30 25.11 9.55
C GLU A 25 -8.24 23.90 9.61
N THR A 26 -8.97 23.61 8.52
CA THR A 26 -9.89 22.47 8.47
C THR A 26 -9.13 21.15 8.46
N ASN A 27 -9.64 20.17 9.20
CA ASN A 27 -9.09 18.82 9.22
C ASN A 27 -9.83 17.93 8.23
N LEU A 28 -9.11 17.41 7.23
CA LEU A 28 -9.64 16.53 6.20
C LEU A 28 -9.48 15.04 6.53
N LYS A 29 -8.89 14.71 7.69
CA LYS A 29 -8.70 13.33 8.12
C LYS A 29 -10.03 12.60 8.18
N THR A 30 -10.05 11.39 7.64
CA THR A 30 -11.23 10.54 7.62
C THR A 30 -10.88 9.08 7.81
N LYS A 31 -11.83 8.30 8.31
CA LYS A 31 -11.69 6.86 8.45
C LYS A 31 -12.27 6.16 7.23
N ILE A 32 -11.42 5.50 6.45
CA ILE A 32 -11.90 4.64 5.35
C ILE A 32 -12.43 3.31 5.90
N THR A 33 -11.84 2.80 6.98
CA THR A 33 -12.32 1.65 7.76
C THR A 33 -12.19 1.96 9.25
N LYS A 34 -12.56 1.02 10.14
CA LYS A 34 -12.47 1.25 11.59
C LYS A 34 -11.05 1.56 12.06
N ASP A 35 -10.08 0.88 11.46
CA ASP A 35 -8.68 0.88 11.89
C ASP A 35 -7.76 1.71 10.96
N ILE A 36 -8.22 2.09 9.77
CA ILE A 36 -7.41 2.85 8.80
C ILE A 36 -7.98 4.26 8.61
N GLU A 37 -7.16 5.24 8.96
CA GLU A 37 -7.36 6.67 8.72
C GLU A 37 -6.60 7.12 7.47
N LEU A 38 -7.19 8.04 6.71
CA LEU A 38 -6.59 8.78 5.61
C LEU A 38 -6.44 10.24 6.03
N ASN A 39 -5.40 10.92 5.55
CA ASN A 39 -5.22 12.36 5.79
C ASN A 39 -6.09 13.23 4.88
N ILE A 40 -6.52 12.70 3.73
CA ILE A 40 -7.54 13.29 2.87
C ILE A 40 -8.60 12.24 2.46
N PRO A 41 -9.86 12.64 2.22
CA PRO A 41 -10.95 11.71 1.94
C PRO A 41 -11.00 11.27 0.48
N LEU A 42 -9.85 10.91 -0.10
CA LEU A 42 -9.72 10.53 -1.51
C LEU A 42 -9.16 9.11 -1.66
N ALA A 43 -9.83 8.31 -2.48
CA ALA A 43 -9.37 7.00 -2.92
C ALA A 43 -9.42 6.88 -4.45
N SER A 44 -8.37 6.38 -5.10
CA SER A 44 -8.39 6.18 -6.55
C SER A 44 -9.10 4.87 -6.92
N ALA A 45 -9.86 4.91 -8.02
CA ALA A 45 -10.73 3.80 -8.42
C ALA A 45 -9.94 2.55 -8.86
N ALA A 46 -10.49 1.37 -8.58
CA ALA A 46 -9.95 0.06 -8.97
C ALA A 46 -10.13 -0.26 -10.47
N MET A 47 -9.60 0.61 -11.32
CA MET A 47 -9.70 0.54 -12.78
C MET A 47 -8.30 0.45 -13.41
N ASP A 48 -8.16 -0.35 -14.46
CA ASP A 48 -6.89 -0.56 -15.20
C ASP A 48 -6.31 0.71 -15.82
N THR A 49 -7.19 1.63 -16.20
CA THR A 49 -6.85 2.95 -16.74
C THR A 49 -6.59 4.01 -15.67
N VAL A 50 -6.70 3.67 -14.39
CA VAL A 50 -6.56 4.62 -13.27
C VAL A 50 -5.46 4.21 -12.30
N THR A 51 -5.51 3.00 -11.76
CA THR A 51 -4.73 2.67 -10.55
C THR A 51 -3.88 1.41 -10.68
N GLU A 52 -2.61 1.61 -11.03
CA GLU A 52 -1.50 0.69 -10.74
C GLU A 52 -0.57 1.30 -9.66
N SER A 53 0.62 0.74 -9.43
CA SER A 53 1.51 1.16 -8.34
C SER A 53 1.85 2.65 -8.37
N GLN A 54 2.04 3.24 -9.55
CA GLN A 54 2.40 4.66 -9.66
C GLN A 54 1.32 5.58 -9.09
N MET A 55 0.06 5.36 -9.49
CA MET A 55 -1.07 6.12 -8.96
C MET A 55 -1.28 5.81 -7.47
N ALA A 56 -1.17 4.54 -7.06
CA ALA A 56 -1.34 4.19 -5.66
C ALA A 56 -0.28 4.82 -4.74
N ILE A 57 0.97 4.90 -5.19
CA ILE A 57 2.05 5.62 -4.50
C ILE A 57 1.70 7.10 -4.39
N ALA A 58 1.34 7.75 -5.50
CA ALA A 58 1.00 9.17 -5.51
C ALA A 58 -0.19 9.50 -4.59
N MET A 59 -1.24 8.66 -4.60
CA MET A 59 -2.39 8.80 -3.72
C MET A 59 -2.00 8.65 -2.26
N ALA A 60 -1.22 7.63 -1.91
CA ALA A 60 -0.77 7.41 -0.54
C ALA A 60 0.14 8.56 -0.05
N GLN A 61 1.06 9.05 -0.89
CA GLN A 61 1.92 10.20 -0.57
C GLN A 61 1.13 11.50 -0.35
N ALA A 62 0.02 11.69 -1.08
CA ALA A 62 -0.86 12.84 -0.90
C ALA A 62 -1.80 12.71 0.32
N GLY A 63 -1.80 11.57 1.01
CA GLY A 63 -2.65 11.30 2.17
C GLY A 63 -3.97 10.59 1.89
N GLY A 64 -4.17 10.14 0.66
CA GLY A 64 -5.29 9.28 0.27
C GLY A 64 -4.87 7.81 0.25
N ILE A 65 -5.54 7.02 -0.60
CA ILE A 65 -5.17 5.62 -0.86
C ILE A 65 -5.48 5.22 -2.31
N GLY A 66 -4.65 4.37 -2.90
CA GLY A 66 -4.95 3.78 -4.21
C GLY A 66 -5.50 2.36 -4.09
N VAL A 67 -6.51 2.02 -4.91
CA VAL A 67 -7.02 0.66 -5.05
C VAL A 67 -6.49 0.02 -6.34
N ILE A 68 -5.55 -0.91 -6.24
CA ILE A 68 -5.01 -1.65 -7.38
C ILE A 68 -6.13 -2.49 -8.02
N HIS A 69 -6.39 -2.29 -9.30
CA HIS A 69 -7.42 -3.01 -10.03
C HIS A 69 -7.15 -4.51 -10.15
N ARG A 70 -8.18 -5.29 -10.47
CA ARG A 70 -8.11 -6.76 -10.60
C ARG A 70 -8.04 -7.28 -12.04
N ASN A 71 -7.86 -6.39 -13.02
CA ASN A 71 -7.67 -6.76 -14.44
C ASN A 71 -6.21 -7.13 -14.71
N LEU A 72 -5.62 -7.89 -13.80
CA LEU A 72 -4.29 -8.46 -13.80
C LEU A 72 -4.45 -9.92 -13.35
N ASP A 73 -3.51 -10.80 -13.68
CA ASP A 73 -3.42 -12.05 -12.92
C ASP A 73 -3.06 -11.77 -11.45
N ILE A 74 -3.03 -12.82 -10.62
CA ILE A 74 -2.76 -12.66 -9.19
C ILE A 74 -1.32 -12.17 -9.00
N GLU A 75 -0.34 -12.81 -9.64
CA GLU A 75 1.09 -12.50 -9.52
C GLU A 75 1.41 -11.05 -9.85
N HIS A 76 0.90 -10.54 -10.98
CA HIS A 76 1.12 -9.15 -11.39
C HIS A 76 0.45 -8.15 -10.44
N GLN A 77 -0.73 -8.48 -9.89
CA GLN A 77 -1.36 -7.63 -8.88
C GLN A 77 -0.51 -7.56 -7.59
N ILE A 78 0.06 -8.69 -7.15
CA ILE A 78 0.98 -8.75 -6.01
C ILE A 78 2.24 -7.92 -6.28
N ILE A 79 2.79 -7.98 -7.50
CA ILE A 79 3.94 -7.14 -7.89
C ILE A 79 3.59 -5.65 -7.74
N GLN A 80 2.40 -5.22 -8.15
CA GLN A 80 1.96 -3.83 -8.01
C GLN A 80 1.84 -3.42 -6.54
N VAL A 81 1.23 -4.25 -5.68
CA VAL A 81 1.15 -4.02 -4.22
C VAL A 81 2.53 -3.90 -3.61
N ASN A 82 3.42 -4.85 -3.90
CA ASN A 82 4.80 -4.86 -3.37
C ASN A 82 5.59 -3.61 -3.77
N LYS A 83 5.41 -3.09 -4.99
CA LYS A 83 6.02 -1.83 -5.42
C LYS A 83 5.58 -0.66 -4.54
N VAL A 84 4.31 -0.60 -4.13
CA VAL A 84 3.80 0.45 -3.23
C VAL A 84 4.39 0.28 -1.82
N LYS A 85 4.28 -0.93 -1.25
CA LYS A 85 4.76 -1.21 0.12
C LYS A 85 6.27 -1.00 0.28
N LYS A 86 7.06 -1.17 -0.79
CA LYS A 86 8.51 -0.98 -0.80
C LYS A 86 8.97 0.41 -1.26
N TYR A 87 8.06 1.30 -1.65
CA TYR A 87 8.43 2.59 -2.26
C TYR A 87 9.08 3.55 -1.26
N GLU A 88 8.45 3.66 -0.09
CA GLU A 88 8.94 4.35 1.09
C GLU A 88 8.78 3.38 2.23
N SER A 89 9.86 2.72 2.64
CA SER A 89 9.90 1.95 3.87
C SER A 89 10.93 2.61 4.76
N GLY A 90 10.52 3.10 5.93
CA GLY A 90 11.46 3.68 6.91
C GLY A 90 12.63 2.73 7.23
N MET A 91 12.41 1.43 7.05
CA MET A 91 13.43 0.38 7.01
C MET A 91 13.07 -0.66 5.94
N VAL A 92 14.02 -1.01 5.07
CA VAL A 92 13.88 -2.15 4.16
C VAL A 92 14.08 -3.44 4.95
N VAL A 93 13.00 -4.19 5.18
CA VAL A 93 13.03 -5.50 5.86
C VAL A 93 13.50 -6.58 4.89
N ASN A 94 14.37 -7.49 5.34
CA ASN A 94 14.97 -8.54 4.53
C ASN A 94 15.57 -7.99 3.22
N PRO A 95 16.57 -7.09 3.32
CA PRO A 95 17.19 -6.49 2.14
C PRO A 95 17.81 -7.57 1.26
N LEU A 96 17.91 -7.29 -0.04
CA LEU A 96 18.71 -8.13 -0.93
C LEU A 96 20.15 -8.14 -0.44
N THR A 97 20.76 -9.30 -0.33
CA THR A 97 22.13 -9.50 0.13
C THR A 97 22.98 -10.16 -0.96
N ILE A 98 24.30 -9.99 -0.88
CA ILE A 98 25.25 -10.63 -1.80
C ILE A 98 26.31 -11.42 -1.03
N SER A 99 26.88 -12.45 -1.66
CA SER A 99 27.97 -13.25 -1.08
C SER A 99 29.30 -12.49 -1.17
N PRO A 100 30.21 -12.62 -0.17
CA PRO A 100 31.58 -12.10 -0.25
C PRO A 100 32.39 -12.67 -1.44
N ASP A 101 32.02 -13.86 -1.91
CA ASP A 101 32.66 -14.55 -3.05
C ASP A 101 32.06 -14.17 -4.42
N SER A 102 30.95 -13.42 -4.44
CA SER A 102 30.37 -12.93 -5.69
C SER A 102 31.31 -11.96 -6.39
N THR A 103 31.14 -11.83 -7.71
CA THR A 103 31.94 -10.91 -8.52
C THR A 103 31.37 -9.49 -8.48
N LEU A 104 32.20 -8.50 -8.81
CA LEU A 104 31.78 -7.12 -9.05
C LEU A 104 30.67 -7.05 -10.10
N ARG A 105 30.76 -7.87 -11.17
CA ARG A 105 29.71 -7.98 -12.20
C ARG A 105 28.34 -8.27 -11.59
N ASN A 106 28.26 -9.30 -10.75
CA ASN A 106 27.00 -9.69 -10.11
C ASN A 106 26.47 -8.60 -9.17
N ALA A 107 27.37 -7.91 -8.46
CA ALA A 107 26.98 -6.79 -7.61
C ALA A 107 26.37 -5.65 -8.44
N LEU A 108 27.00 -5.28 -9.56
CA LEU A 108 26.51 -4.23 -10.46
C LEU A 108 25.16 -4.60 -11.11
N GLU A 109 25.02 -5.84 -11.59
CA GLU A 109 23.75 -6.37 -12.11
C GLU A 109 22.64 -6.25 -11.06
N LEU A 110 22.89 -6.70 -9.83
CA LEU A 110 21.91 -6.62 -8.75
C LEU A 110 21.54 -5.18 -8.39
N MET A 111 22.52 -4.26 -8.39
CA MET A 111 22.29 -2.83 -8.16
C MET A 111 21.43 -2.19 -9.26
N GLU A 112 21.70 -2.51 -10.52
CA GLU A 112 20.99 -1.97 -11.68
C GLU A 112 19.55 -2.49 -11.76
N GLU A 113 19.36 -3.81 -11.68
CA GLU A 113 18.06 -4.47 -11.76
C GLU A 113 17.10 -3.97 -10.67
N ASN A 114 17.61 -3.77 -9.45
CA ASN A 114 16.81 -3.38 -8.29
C ASN A 114 16.85 -1.88 -8.01
N ARG A 115 17.63 -1.10 -8.77
CA ARG A 115 17.82 0.35 -8.60
C ARG A 115 18.28 0.73 -7.18
N ILE A 116 19.16 -0.08 -6.60
CA ILE A 116 19.72 0.11 -5.26
C ILE A 116 21.19 0.54 -5.35
N SER A 117 21.62 1.41 -4.46
CA SER A 117 23.00 1.97 -4.45
C SER A 117 23.92 1.34 -3.40
N GLY A 118 23.47 0.26 -2.77
CA GLY A 118 24.27 -0.49 -1.83
C GLY A 118 23.56 -1.74 -1.33
N ILE A 119 24.35 -2.78 -1.07
CA ILE A 119 23.90 -4.14 -0.82
C ILE A 119 24.67 -4.66 0.41
N PRO A 120 23.99 -5.12 1.47
CA PRO A 120 24.63 -5.85 2.55
C PRO A 120 25.30 -7.13 2.04
N VAL A 121 26.53 -7.36 2.48
CA VAL A 121 27.27 -8.58 2.18
C VAL A 121 27.10 -9.54 3.34
N THR A 122 26.62 -10.76 3.06
CA THR A 122 26.33 -11.76 4.08
C THR A 122 26.90 -13.11 3.72
N ASP A 123 27.38 -13.85 4.73
CA ASP A 123 27.78 -15.24 4.57
C ASP A 123 26.60 -16.10 4.07
N PRO A 124 26.75 -16.87 2.97
CA PRO A 124 25.65 -17.64 2.39
C PRO A 124 25.03 -18.67 3.36
N ASN A 125 25.83 -19.23 4.27
CA ASN A 125 25.42 -20.33 5.14
C ASN A 125 24.78 -19.82 6.44
N SER A 126 25.49 -18.94 7.14
CA SER A 126 25.13 -18.45 8.47
C SER A 126 24.22 -17.22 8.44
N LYS A 127 24.12 -16.56 7.27
CA LYS A 127 23.42 -15.27 7.06
C LYS A 127 23.98 -14.11 7.89
N LYS A 128 25.15 -14.27 8.48
CA LYS A 128 25.82 -13.20 9.24
C LYS A 128 26.27 -12.10 8.31
N LEU A 129 26.12 -10.86 8.77
CA LEU A 129 26.59 -9.67 8.08
C LEU A 129 28.12 -9.62 8.12
N GLU A 130 28.76 -9.54 6.94
CA GLU A 130 30.21 -9.43 6.79
C GLU A 130 30.66 -8.06 6.28
N GLY A 131 29.76 -7.30 5.67
CA GLY A 131 30.11 -6.02 5.07
C GLY A 131 28.94 -5.32 4.38
N ILE A 132 29.27 -4.21 3.73
CA ILE A 132 28.38 -3.55 2.78
C ILE A 132 29.20 -3.11 1.56
N ILE A 133 28.63 -3.32 0.38
CA ILE A 133 29.18 -2.78 -0.87
C ILE A 133 28.25 -1.69 -1.38
N THR A 134 28.79 -0.54 -1.74
CA THR A 134 28.03 0.64 -2.17
C THR A 134 28.50 1.13 -3.53
N ASN A 135 27.71 2.02 -4.14
CA ASN A 135 28.09 2.73 -5.38
C ASN A 135 29.45 3.44 -5.28
N ARG A 136 29.90 3.82 -4.08
CA ARG A 136 31.21 4.48 -3.90
C ARG A 136 32.36 3.51 -4.08
N ASP A 137 32.18 2.27 -3.63
CA ASP A 137 33.22 1.23 -3.63
C ASP A 137 33.46 0.69 -5.04
N VAL A 138 32.40 0.62 -5.85
CA VAL A 138 32.44 0.08 -7.22
C VAL A 138 32.74 1.12 -8.30
N ARG A 139 32.60 2.43 -8.01
CA ARG A 139 32.64 3.51 -9.02
C ARG A 139 33.91 3.51 -9.89
N PHE A 140 35.04 3.10 -9.35
CA PHE A 140 36.33 3.09 -10.04
C PHE A 140 36.91 1.68 -10.23
N ALA A 141 36.15 0.64 -9.89
CA ALA A 141 36.58 -0.73 -10.06
C ALA A 141 36.42 -1.15 -11.53
N LEU A 142 37.53 -1.50 -12.18
CA LEU A 142 37.57 -1.84 -13.61
C LEU A 142 37.48 -3.35 -13.86
N ASN A 143 37.90 -4.17 -12.89
CA ASN A 143 37.91 -5.62 -13.03
C ASN A 143 36.57 -6.22 -12.59
N GLN A 144 35.75 -6.61 -13.56
CA GLN A 144 34.42 -7.20 -13.31
C GLN A 144 34.46 -8.54 -12.56
N GLU A 145 35.58 -9.26 -12.62
CA GLU A 145 35.76 -10.56 -11.95
C GLU A 145 36.33 -10.42 -10.54
N GLN A 146 36.62 -9.19 -10.09
CA GLN A 146 37.08 -8.94 -8.73
C GLN A 146 36.00 -9.34 -7.73
N LYS A 147 36.40 -9.97 -6.62
CA LYS A 147 35.47 -10.41 -5.57
C LYS A 147 34.91 -9.24 -4.77
N VAL A 148 33.65 -9.34 -4.37
CA VAL A 148 32.96 -8.37 -3.49
C VAL A 148 33.71 -8.19 -2.17
N SER A 149 34.24 -9.26 -1.58
CA SER A 149 35.02 -9.21 -0.33
C SER A 149 36.27 -8.32 -0.37
N GLU A 150 36.80 -8.03 -1.56
CA GLU A 150 37.96 -7.14 -1.74
C GLU A 150 37.56 -5.67 -1.85
N LEU A 151 36.31 -5.39 -2.24
CA LEU A 151 35.80 -4.05 -2.49
C LEU A 151 34.88 -3.54 -1.37
N MET A 152 34.23 -4.44 -0.65
CA MET A 152 33.28 -4.09 0.39
C MET A 152 33.93 -3.39 1.58
N THR A 153 33.15 -2.55 2.25
CA THR A 153 33.49 -2.07 3.60
C THR A 153 33.20 -3.20 4.58
N LYS A 154 34.19 -3.60 5.38
CA LYS A 154 34.11 -4.70 6.36
C LYS A 154 34.50 -4.30 7.79
N GLU A 155 35.23 -3.19 7.93
CA GLU A 155 35.65 -2.63 9.21
C GLU A 155 34.75 -1.44 9.57
N ASP A 156 34.60 -1.18 10.88
CA ASP A 156 33.80 -0.06 11.41
C ASP A 156 32.36 0.00 10.86
N LEU A 157 31.75 -1.17 10.61
CA LEU A 157 30.37 -1.27 10.19
C LEU A 157 29.45 -0.71 11.27
N ILE A 158 28.80 0.40 10.94
CA ILE A 158 27.78 0.99 11.80
C ILE A 158 26.49 0.19 11.62
N THR A 159 26.08 -0.47 12.70
CA THR A 159 24.88 -1.30 12.75
C THR A 159 23.99 -0.87 13.90
N VAL A 160 22.69 -1.16 13.79
CA VAL A 160 21.70 -0.98 14.85
C VAL A 160 20.86 -2.23 15.01
N LYS A 161 20.15 -2.33 16.14
CA LYS A 161 19.14 -3.37 16.37
C LYS A 161 17.79 -2.96 15.77
N GLY A 162 16.88 -3.93 15.64
CA GLY A 162 15.59 -3.80 14.95
C GLY A 162 14.58 -2.82 15.55
N ASP A 163 14.87 -2.22 16.69
CA ASP A 163 14.00 -1.32 17.47
C ASP A 163 14.36 0.17 17.33
N VAL A 164 15.33 0.53 16.48
CA VAL A 164 15.74 1.92 16.28
C VAL A 164 14.63 2.77 15.67
N SER A 165 14.38 3.94 16.27
CA SER A 165 13.43 4.93 15.74
C SER A 165 13.99 5.68 14.53
N GLU A 166 13.12 6.23 13.69
CA GLU A 166 13.54 7.06 12.54
C GLU A 166 14.41 8.25 12.97
N LYS A 167 14.14 8.83 14.15
CA LYS A 167 14.91 9.94 14.70
C LYS A 167 16.33 9.51 15.08
N GLU A 168 16.46 8.40 15.80
CA GLU A 168 17.78 7.84 16.18
C GLU A 168 18.57 7.41 14.94
N ALA A 169 17.90 6.79 13.96
CA ALA A 169 18.52 6.44 12.69
C ALA A 169 19.10 7.68 11.98
N LYS A 170 18.36 8.79 11.94
CA LYS A 170 18.85 10.08 11.38
C LYS A 170 20.08 10.58 12.11
N GLU A 171 20.08 10.53 13.44
CA GLU A 171 21.20 10.97 14.27
C GLU A 171 22.46 10.13 14.00
N ILE A 172 22.33 8.80 13.93
CA ILE A 172 23.44 7.88 13.64
C ILE A 172 23.98 8.09 12.22
N LEU A 173 23.10 8.16 11.22
CA LEU A 173 23.48 8.43 9.82
C LEU A 173 24.26 9.74 9.70
N HIS A 174 23.81 10.79 10.40
CA HIS A 174 24.47 12.10 10.41
C HIS A 174 25.83 12.07 11.12
N GLN A 175 25.87 11.47 12.33
CA GLN A 175 27.08 11.38 13.15
C GLN A 175 28.21 10.64 12.43
N HIS A 176 27.89 9.52 11.80
CA HIS A 176 28.85 8.69 11.09
C HIS A 176 29.04 9.09 9.62
N ARG A 177 28.26 10.06 9.12
CA ARG A 177 28.30 10.56 7.73
C ARG A 177 28.15 9.45 6.70
N ILE A 178 27.23 8.54 6.96
CA ILE A 178 26.91 7.40 6.11
C ILE A 178 25.49 7.54 5.54
N GLU A 179 25.25 6.98 4.37
CA GLU A 179 23.94 7.06 3.69
C GLU A 179 23.03 5.86 3.99
N LYS A 180 23.60 4.81 4.57
CA LYS A 180 22.94 3.51 4.79
C LYS A 180 23.30 3.00 6.16
N LEU A 181 22.29 2.55 6.90
CA LEU A 181 22.42 2.00 8.24
C LEU A 181 21.90 0.57 8.25
N LEU A 182 22.79 -0.36 8.60
CA LEU A 182 22.51 -1.79 8.62
C LEU A 182 21.77 -2.16 9.91
N VAL A 183 20.72 -2.96 9.79
CA VAL A 183 19.93 -3.43 10.94
C VAL A 183 20.18 -4.91 11.12
N VAL A 184 20.60 -5.31 12.32
CA VAL A 184 21.00 -6.68 12.66
C VAL A 184 20.18 -7.25 13.81
N ASP A 185 20.03 -8.58 13.83
CA ASP A 185 19.50 -9.32 14.97
C ASP A 185 20.58 -9.60 16.04
N ASP A 186 20.20 -10.31 17.11
CA ASP A 186 21.13 -10.70 18.18
C ASP A 186 22.22 -11.69 17.73
N ASP A 187 22.00 -12.41 16.62
CA ASP A 187 22.97 -13.33 16.00
C ASP A 187 23.90 -12.61 14.99
N TYR A 188 23.75 -11.29 14.84
CA TYR A 188 24.46 -10.44 13.87
C TYR A 188 24.14 -10.76 12.41
N ARG A 189 22.93 -11.25 12.13
CA ARG A 189 22.39 -11.40 10.77
C ARG A 189 21.75 -10.11 10.30
N CYS A 190 21.90 -9.78 9.03
CA CYS A 190 21.27 -8.58 8.46
C CYS A 190 19.77 -8.82 8.26
N ILE A 191 18.96 -8.14 9.07
CA ILE A 191 17.49 -8.21 9.03
C ILE A 191 16.86 -6.98 8.38
N GLY A 192 17.62 -5.89 8.22
CA GLY A 192 17.12 -4.66 7.65
C GLY A 192 18.18 -3.69 7.13
N LEU A 193 17.74 -2.69 6.37
CA LEU A 193 18.56 -1.59 5.86
C LEU A 193 17.75 -0.28 5.89
N ILE A 194 18.26 0.74 6.56
CA ILE A 194 17.69 2.10 6.57
C ILE A 194 18.54 2.98 5.64
N THR A 195 17.90 3.79 4.78
CA THR A 195 18.62 4.66 3.84
C THR A 195 18.23 6.13 4.02
N VAL A 196 19.18 7.04 3.81
CA VAL A 196 18.92 8.49 3.81
C VAL A 196 17.86 8.85 2.77
N LYS A 197 17.87 8.18 1.61
CA LYS A 197 16.90 8.41 0.53
C LYS A 197 15.46 8.14 0.99
N ASP A 198 15.22 7.09 1.77
CA ASP A 198 13.88 6.76 2.26
C ASP A 198 13.41 7.75 3.34
N ILE A 199 14.34 8.20 4.19
CA ILE A 199 14.10 9.28 5.15
C ILE A 199 13.73 10.60 4.44
N GLU A 200 14.47 10.97 3.39
CA GLU A 200 14.21 12.19 2.61
C GLU A 200 12.85 12.14 1.93
N LYS A 201 12.51 11.02 1.28
CA LYS A 201 11.16 10.82 0.71
C LYS A 201 10.06 10.97 1.75
N SER A 202 10.26 10.40 2.95
CA SER A 202 9.30 10.51 4.05
C SER A 202 9.05 11.98 4.45
N ASN A 203 10.10 12.80 4.50
CA ASN A 203 9.99 14.23 4.83
C ASN A 203 9.29 15.05 3.73
N LEU A 204 9.37 14.63 2.45
CA LEU A 204 8.72 15.33 1.33
C LEU A 204 7.19 15.18 1.36
N HIS A 205 6.69 14.13 2.01
CA HIS A 205 5.27 13.79 2.06
C HIS A 205 4.82 13.57 3.52
N PRO A 206 4.76 14.63 4.34
CA PRO A 206 4.41 14.51 5.76
C PRO A 206 2.98 14.01 5.98
N GLU A 207 2.07 14.30 5.04
CA GLU A 207 0.67 13.86 5.07
C GLU A 207 0.48 12.48 4.42
N ALA A 208 1.54 11.72 4.14
CA ALA A 208 1.40 10.42 3.52
C ALA A 208 0.66 9.42 4.42
N THR A 209 -0.22 8.62 3.81
CA THR A 209 -0.91 7.51 4.48
C THR A 209 0.03 6.32 4.62
N LYS A 210 0.52 6.07 5.84
CA LYS A 210 1.48 5.00 6.14
C LYS A 210 0.91 3.97 7.12
N ASP A 211 1.45 2.75 7.05
CA ASP A 211 1.20 1.68 8.01
C ASP A 211 2.10 1.81 9.25
N GLU A 212 1.93 0.91 10.23
CA GLU A 212 2.70 0.97 11.48
C GLU A 212 4.20 0.73 11.26
N LYS A 213 4.60 0.16 10.11
CA LYS A 213 5.99 -0.06 9.70
C LYS A 213 6.55 1.14 8.90
N GLY A 214 5.80 2.22 8.77
CA GLY A 214 6.18 3.42 8.01
C GLY A 214 6.15 3.23 6.49
N ARG A 215 5.42 2.22 5.99
CA ARG A 215 5.27 1.97 4.55
C ARG A 215 3.98 2.59 4.04
N LEU A 216 3.97 3.05 2.79
CA LEU A 216 2.74 3.54 2.15
C LEU A 216 1.62 2.48 2.22
N ARG A 217 0.40 2.92 2.56
CA ARG A 217 -0.78 2.04 2.54
C ARG A 217 -1.32 1.86 1.13
N VAL A 218 -1.84 0.67 0.85
CA VAL A 218 -2.42 0.32 -0.45
C VAL A 218 -3.62 -0.61 -0.30
N ALA A 219 -4.62 -0.39 -1.13
CA ALA A 219 -5.77 -1.28 -1.27
C ALA A 219 -5.68 -2.06 -2.58
N ALA A 220 -6.34 -3.20 -2.66
CA ALA A 220 -6.42 -3.97 -3.90
C ALA A 220 -7.79 -4.62 -4.07
N ALA A 221 -8.28 -4.64 -5.31
CA ALA A 221 -9.57 -5.22 -5.63
C ALA A 221 -9.50 -6.75 -5.79
N THR A 222 -10.56 -7.41 -5.34
CA THR A 222 -10.85 -8.82 -5.62
C THR A 222 -12.29 -8.97 -6.12
N THR A 223 -12.69 -10.20 -6.45
CA THR A 223 -14.04 -10.57 -6.90
C THR A 223 -14.68 -11.55 -5.92
N VAL A 224 -15.83 -12.14 -6.26
CA VAL A 224 -16.51 -13.18 -5.47
C VAL A 224 -16.11 -14.60 -5.89
N GLY A 225 -16.50 -15.60 -5.09
CA GLY A 225 -16.26 -17.02 -5.38
C GLY A 225 -14.81 -17.46 -5.15
N ASP A 226 -14.44 -18.64 -5.64
CA ASP A 226 -13.12 -19.23 -5.35
C ASP A 226 -11.96 -18.44 -5.95
N LYS A 227 -12.14 -17.91 -7.17
CA LYS A 227 -11.14 -17.02 -7.80
C LYS A 227 -10.91 -15.74 -6.99
N GLY A 228 -11.96 -15.22 -6.36
CA GLY A 228 -11.85 -14.06 -5.48
C GLY A 228 -11.14 -14.39 -4.18
N TYR A 229 -11.41 -15.58 -3.64
CA TYR A 229 -10.81 -16.08 -2.41
C TYR A 229 -9.31 -16.32 -2.56
N GLU A 230 -8.88 -17.05 -3.60
CA GLU A 230 -7.47 -17.31 -3.91
C GLU A 230 -6.68 -15.99 -4.09
N ARG A 231 -7.27 -15.02 -4.80
CA ARG A 231 -6.67 -13.69 -4.95
C ARG A 231 -6.58 -12.94 -3.61
N ALA A 232 -7.61 -13.01 -2.78
CA ALA A 232 -7.59 -12.34 -1.48
C ALA A 232 -6.54 -12.94 -0.55
N GLU A 233 -6.36 -14.26 -0.56
CA GLU A 233 -5.30 -14.96 0.19
C GLU A 233 -3.91 -14.45 -0.22
N ALA A 234 -3.59 -14.45 -1.52
CA ALA A 234 -2.32 -13.91 -2.02
C ALA A 234 -2.12 -12.41 -1.68
N LEU A 235 -3.18 -11.61 -1.69
CA LEU A 235 -3.12 -10.19 -1.33
C LEU A 235 -2.86 -9.98 0.16
N ILE A 236 -3.43 -10.82 1.02
CA ILE A 236 -3.15 -10.82 2.47
C ILE A 236 -1.69 -11.19 2.72
N ASP A 237 -1.19 -12.23 2.05
CA ASP A 237 0.21 -12.66 2.18
C ASP A 237 1.22 -11.59 1.72
N SER A 238 0.82 -10.71 0.79
CA SER A 238 1.62 -9.55 0.38
C SER A 238 1.44 -8.30 1.26
N GLU A 239 0.77 -8.45 2.41
CA GLU A 239 0.51 -7.39 3.38
C GLU A 239 -0.26 -6.19 2.79
N THR A 240 -1.23 -6.45 1.91
CA THR A 240 -2.19 -5.44 1.43
C THR A 240 -3.02 -4.92 2.60
N ASP A 241 -3.17 -3.59 2.72
CA ASP A 241 -3.85 -2.98 3.86
C ASP A 241 -5.38 -3.13 3.82
N ILE A 242 -5.97 -3.03 2.61
CA ILE A 242 -7.41 -3.14 2.40
C ILE A 242 -7.73 -4.03 1.21
N ILE A 243 -8.59 -5.03 1.41
CA ILE A 243 -9.17 -5.84 0.33
C ILE A 243 -10.51 -5.25 -0.08
N VAL A 244 -10.63 -4.90 -1.36
CA VAL A 244 -11.87 -4.34 -1.93
C VAL A 244 -12.61 -5.43 -2.68
N VAL A 245 -13.66 -6.02 -2.09
CA VAL A 245 -14.55 -6.96 -2.78
C VAL A 245 -15.44 -6.17 -3.73
N ASP A 246 -15.08 -6.19 -5.01
CA ASP A 246 -15.66 -5.30 -6.02
C ASP A 246 -16.50 -6.05 -7.06
N THR A 247 -17.81 -5.85 -6.98
CA THR A 247 -18.79 -6.39 -7.93
C THR A 247 -19.82 -5.33 -8.32
N ALA A 248 -20.39 -5.45 -9.53
CA ALA A 248 -21.43 -4.54 -10.00
C ALA A 248 -22.68 -4.56 -9.11
N HIS A 249 -22.98 -5.71 -8.48
CA HIS A 249 -24.12 -5.86 -7.57
C HIS A 249 -23.69 -6.53 -6.26
N GLY A 250 -23.41 -5.69 -5.26
CA GLY A 250 -22.96 -6.08 -3.93
C GLY A 250 -24.00 -6.85 -3.12
N HIS A 251 -25.28 -6.70 -3.43
CA HIS A 251 -26.36 -7.42 -2.72
C HIS A 251 -26.59 -8.85 -3.25
N SER A 252 -25.56 -9.47 -3.82
CA SER A 252 -25.56 -10.87 -4.21
C SER A 252 -25.21 -11.77 -3.04
N VAL A 253 -25.84 -12.94 -2.94
CA VAL A 253 -25.55 -13.97 -1.93
C VAL A 253 -24.08 -14.43 -1.90
N GLN A 254 -23.32 -14.18 -2.97
CA GLN A 254 -21.91 -14.54 -3.04
C GLN A 254 -21.00 -13.53 -2.32
N VAL A 255 -21.44 -12.29 -2.13
CA VAL A 255 -20.62 -11.22 -1.54
C VAL A 255 -20.48 -11.41 -0.02
N PRO A 256 -21.56 -11.60 0.76
CA PRO A 256 -21.44 -11.97 2.17
C PRO A 256 -20.56 -13.21 2.39
N LYS A 257 -20.76 -14.25 1.58
CA LYS A 257 -20.00 -15.51 1.69
C LYS A 257 -18.50 -15.33 1.52
N ILE A 258 -18.05 -14.49 0.58
CA ILE A 258 -16.61 -14.26 0.42
C ILE A 258 -16.06 -13.39 1.54
N ILE A 259 -16.80 -12.37 2.01
CA ILE A 259 -16.38 -11.54 3.16
C ILE A 259 -16.13 -12.44 4.37
N GLU A 260 -17.07 -13.31 4.71
CA GLU A 260 -16.94 -14.28 5.80
C GLU A 260 -15.75 -15.22 5.62
N ARG A 261 -15.47 -15.66 4.38
CA ARG A 261 -14.30 -16.50 4.08
C ARG A 261 -12.99 -15.74 4.27
N ILE A 262 -12.90 -14.49 3.81
CA ILE A 262 -11.69 -13.66 3.94
C ILE A 262 -11.42 -13.37 5.43
N LYS A 263 -12.44 -13.01 6.21
CA LYS A 263 -12.31 -12.79 7.65
C LYS A 263 -11.84 -14.04 8.42
N LYS A 264 -12.13 -15.25 7.92
CA LYS A 264 -11.61 -16.50 8.52
C LYS A 264 -10.11 -16.72 8.27
N ILE A 265 -9.54 -16.20 7.17
CA ILE A 265 -8.09 -16.26 6.92
C ILE A 265 -7.38 -15.31 7.89
N SER A 266 -7.84 -14.07 7.94
CA SER A 266 -7.25 -13.04 8.77
C SER A 266 -8.31 -12.09 9.30
N ASN A 267 -8.34 -11.91 10.62
CA ASN A 267 -9.16 -10.89 11.25
C ASN A 267 -8.49 -9.50 11.22
N SER A 268 -7.20 -9.41 10.89
CA SER A 268 -6.49 -8.12 10.83
C SER A 268 -6.74 -7.39 9.52
N VAL A 269 -7.05 -8.10 8.44
CA VAL A 269 -7.29 -7.46 7.14
C VAL A 269 -8.61 -6.70 7.12
N GLN A 270 -8.55 -5.47 6.62
CA GLN A 270 -9.72 -4.60 6.48
C GLN A 270 -10.39 -4.86 5.13
N ILE A 271 -11.72 -4.91 5.12
CA ILE A 271 -12.51 -5.25 3.94
C ILE A 271 -13.45 -4.10 3.58
N VAL A 272 -13.30 -3.59 2.36
CA VAL A 272 -14.30 -2.73 1.71
C VAL A 272 -15.14 -3.61 0.78
N ALA A 273 -16.46 -3.55 0.87
CA ALA A 273 -17.34 -4.35 0.03
C ALA A 273 -18.39 -3.51 -0.69
N GLY A 274 -18.63 -3.82 -1.97
CA GLY A 274 -19.66 -3.16 -2.76
C GLY A 274 -19.79 -3.73 -4.17
N ASN A 275 -20.55 -3.10 -5.05
CA ASN A 275 -21.28 -1.85 -4.85
C ASN A 275 -22.71 -2.06 -4.37
N VAL A 276 -23.18 -1.19 -3.49
CA VAL A 276 -24.57 -1.16 -3.03
C VAL A 276 -25.21 0.21 -3.31
N ALA A 277 -26.53 0.28 -3.25
CA ALA A 277 -27.26 1.53 -3.40
C ALA A 277 -28.52 1.59 -2.52
N THR A 278 -28.66 0.68 -1.55
CA THR A 278 -29.82 0.62 -0.64
C THR A 278 -29.40 0.23 0.77
N LYS A 279 -30.22 0.64 1.75
CA LYS A 279 -30.06 0.34 3.17
C LYS A 279 -29.93 -1.15 3.47
N GLU A 280 -30.75 -1.99 2.83
CA GLU A 280 -30.78 -3.44 3.05
C GLU A 280 -29.49 -4.10 2.58
N ALA A 281 -28.99 -3.69 1.42
CA ALA A 281 -27.73 -4.17 0.88
C ALA A 281 -26.57 -3.78 1.80
N THR A 282 -26.56 -2.53 2.28
CA THR A 282 -25.57 -2.06 3.25
C THR A 282 -25.59 -2.88 4.54
N LYS A 283 -26.77 -3.09 5.14
CA LYS A 283 -26.92 -3.93 6.34
C LYS A 283 -26.45 -5.36 6.11
N SER A 284 -26.73 -5.93 4.95
CA SER A 284 -26.28 -7.27 4.55
C SER A 284 -24.75 -7.38 4.55
N LEU A 285 -24.06 -6.41 3.95
CA LEU A 285 -22.60 -6.40 3.90
C LEU A 285 -21.95 -6.12 5.26
N ILE A 286 -22.51 -5.20 6.05
CA ILE A 286 -22.07 -4.96 7.43
C ILE A 286 -22.22 -6.23 8.28
N GLY A 287 -23.36 -6.91 8.18
CA GLY A 287 -23.63 -8.15 8.91
C GLY A 287 -22.68 -9.30 8.55
N ALA A 288 -22.17 -9.31 7.32
CA ALA A 288 -21.18 -10.27 6.86
C ALA A 288 -19.75 -9.97 7.38
N GLY A 289 -19.52 -8.78 7.93
CA GLY A 289 -18.22 -8.36 8.46
C GLY A 289 -17.42 -7.42 7.54
N ALA A 290 -18.05 -6.72 6.60
CA ALA A 290 -17.38 -5.62 5.89
C ALA A 290 -17.04 -4.48 6.86
N ASP A 291 -15.82 -3.96 6.79
CA ASP A 291 -15.38 -2.83 7.62
C ASP A 291 -15.76 -1.48 7.00
N CYS A 292 -16.04 -1.48 5.69
CA CYS A 292 -16.50 -0.34 4.92
C CYS A 292 -17.38 -0.80 3.76
N VAL A 293 -18.38 0.01 3.39
CA VAL A 293 -19.33 -0.30 2.33
C VAL A 293 -19.19 0.72 1.19
N LYS A 294 -18.94 0.22 -0.02
CA LYS A 294 -18.79 1.05 -1.22
C LYS A 294 -20.15 1.27 -1.90
N VAL A 295 -20.56 2.53 -2.01
CA VAL A 295 -21.90 2.93 -2.46
C VAL A 295 -21.87 3.51 -3.88
N GLY A 296 -22.76 3.02 -4.74
CA GLY A 296 -23.09 3.60 -6.03
C GLY A 296 -23.33 2.54 -7.12
N ILE A 297 -24.51 2.55 -7.72
CA ILE A 297 -24.84 1.68 -8.86
C ILE A 297 -25.38 2.56 -9.99
N GLY A 298 -24.65 2.61 -11.11
CA GLY A 298 -24.97 3.45 -12.26
C GLY A 298 -24.53 4.93 -12.28
N PRO A 299 -23.88 5.54 -11.26
CA PRO A 299 -23.52 6.96 -11.31
C PRO A 299 -22.20 7.23 -12.07
N GLY A 300 -21.42 6.18 -12.37
CA GLY A 300 -20.10 6.34 -12.98
C GLY A 300 -20.17 6.93 -14.38
N SER A 301 -19.24 7.82 -14.71
CA SER A 301 -19.21 8.54 -15.99
C SER A 301 -19.18 7.62 -17.22
N ILE A 302 -18.48 6.48 -17.13
CA ILE A 302 -18.42 5.47 -18.20
C ILE A 302 -19.38 4.29 -17.97
N CYS A 303 -20.17 4.31 -16.90
CA CYS A 303 -21.03 3.20 -16.53
C CYS A 303 -22.30 3.19 -17.38
N THR A 304 -22.52 2.11 -18.14
CA THR A 304 -23.70 1.98 -19.01
C THR A 304 -24.89 1.26 -18.34
N THR A 305 -24.77 0.87 -17.07
CA THR A 305 -25.79 0.06 -16.36
C THR A 305 -27.18 0.69 -16.39
N ARG A 306 -27.28 2.02 -16.25
CA ARG A 306 -28.57 2.73 -16.32
C ARG A 306 -29.22 2.62 -17.69
N ILE A 307 -28.44 2.73 -18.76
CA ILE A 307 -28.93 2.75 -20.14
C ILE A 307 -29.27 1.33 -20.61
N ILE A 308 -28.41 0.35 -20.30
CA ILE A 308 -28.53 -1.01 -20.81
C ILE A 308 -29.47 -1.86 -19.94
N ALA A 309 -29.31 -1.82 -18.61
CA ALA A 309 -30.09 -2.66 -17.70
C ALA A 309 -31.30 -1.93 -17.09
N GLY A 310 -31.38 -0.60 -17.22
CA GLY A 310 -32.41 0.19 -16.55
C GLY A 310 -32.27 0.23 -15.03
N VAL A 311 -31.07 -0.08 -14.49
CA VAL A 311 -30.81 -0.21 -13.05
C VAL A 311 -29.88 0.90 -12.57
N GLY A 312 -30.21 1.50 -11.43
CA GLY A 312 -29.36 2.46 -10.73
C GLY A 312 -30.15 3.30 -9.74
N VAL A 313 -29.43 4.07 -8.92
CA VAL A 313 -30.02 5.04 -7.98
C VAL A 313 -29.23 6.35 -8.11
N PRO A 314 -29.88 7.53 -8.17
CA PRO A 314 -29.19 8.82 -8.08
C PRO A 314 -28.24 8.87 -6.88
N GLN A 315 -26.99 9.30 -7.09
CA GLN A 315 -25.89 8.96 -6.18
C GLN A 315 -26.05 9.59 -4.79
N LEU A 316 -26.54 10.82 -4.70
CA LEU A 316 -26.76 11.48 -3.41
C LEU A 316 -27.79 10.72 -2.58
N THR A 317 -28.92 10.33 -3.20
CA THR A 317 -29.94 9.50 -2.55
C THR A 317 -29.39 8.14 -2.12
N ALA A 318 -28.59 7.49 -2.97
CA ALA A 318 -27.98 6.21 -2.63
C ALA A 318 -27.05 6.32 -1.42
N ILE A 319 -26.24 7.39 -1.34
CA ILE A 319 -25.36 7.66 -0.19
C ILE A 319 -26.20 7.86 1.08
N MET A 320 -27.22 8.73 1.04
CA MET A 320 -28.09 8.99 2.18
C MET A 320 -28.75 7.71 2.70
N ASP A 321 -29.35 6.91 1.82
CA ASP A 321 -30.00 5.65 2.18
C ASP A 321 -29.05 4.62 2.82
N CYS A 322 -27.78 4.63 2.39
CA CYS A 322 -26.78 3.69 2.90
C CYS A 322 -26.19 4.13 4.24
N VAL A 323 -26.17 5.45 4.53
CA VAL A 323 -25.60 6.01 5.76
C VAL A 323 -26.62 6.00 6.91
N GLU A 324 -27.92 6.16 6.63
CA GLU A 324 -29.02 6.11 7.61
C GLU A 324 -29.36 4.69 8.11
#